data_AF-A0A388Q492-F1
#
_entry.id   AF-A0A388Q492-F1
#
_cell.length_a   1.000
_cell.length_b   1.000
_cell.length_c   1.000
_cell.angle_alpha   90.00
_cell.angle_beta   90.00
_cell.angle_gamma   90.00
#
_symmetry.space_group_name_H-M   'P 1'
#
loop_
_entity.id
_entity.type
_entity.pdbx_description
1 polymer ?
#
loop_
_entity_poly.entity_id
_entity_poly.type
_entity_poly.pdbx_seq_one_letter_code
_entity_poly.pdbx_strand_id
1 'polypeptide(L)'
;MKPDIQNSIDIKLLLDTFYSKVLKDETIGYIFNEVAKINVTHHMPILYSFWESVLLGVASYKGNAMLKHIELNNNKPLSNMII
;
A
#
# COMPACT_ATOMS: atom_id res chain seq x y z
N MET A 1 -10.09 7.45 -22.65
CA MET A 1 -9.05 7.60 -21.61
C MET A 1 -9.71 7.45 -20.25
N LYS A 2 -8.99 6.90 -19.25
CA LYS A 2 -9.47 6.97 -17.87
C LYS A 2 -9.19 8.39 -17.33
N PRO A 3 -10.07 8.94 -16.47
CA PRO A 3 -9.82 10.24 -15.84
C PRO A 3 -8.59 10.16 -14.92
N ASP A 4 -7.91 11.29 -14.75
CA ASP A 4 -6.84 11.45 -13.77
C ASP A 4 -7.41 11.42 -12.34
N ILE A 5 -6.54 11.12 -11.36
CA ILE A 5 -6.87 11.15 -9.93
C ILE A 5 -6.94 12.62 -9.49
N GLN A 6 -8.09 13.02 -8.95
CA GLN A 6 -8.32 14.44 -8.58
C GLN A 6 -8.49 14.64 -7.09
N ASN A 7 -8.91 13.62 -6.35
CA ASN A 7 -9.27 13.76 -4.95
C ASN A 7 -9.11 12.45 -4.15
N SER A 8 -9.40 12.53 -2.85
CA SER A 8 -9.28 11.41 -1.91
C SER A 8 -10.24 10.25 -2.19
N ILE A 9 -11.40 10.51 -2.83
CA ILE A 9 -12.35 9.46 -3.20
C ILE A 9 -11.75 8.58 -4.30
N ASP A 10 -11.08 9.20 -5.28
CA ASP A 10 -10.40 8.47 -6.36
C ASP A 10 -9.27 7.59 -5.81
N ILE A 11 -8.49 8.12 -4.84
CA ILE A 11 -7.43 7.36 -4.16
C ILE A 11 -8.00 6.18 -3.40
N LYS A 12 -9.08 6.37 -2.64
CA LYS A 12 -9.73 5.29 -1.90
C LYS A 12 -10.22 4.20 -2.84
N LEU A 13 -10.92 4.57 -3.91
CA LEU A 13 -11.39 3.62 -4.91
C LEU A 13 -10.24 2.82 -5.53
N LEU A 14 -9.14 3.49 -5.90
CA LEU A 14 -7.95 2.85 -6.45
C LEU A 14 -7.38 1.82 -5.47
N LEU A 15 -7.12 2.22 -4.23
CA LEU A 15 -6.48 1.39 -3.23
C LEU A 15 -7.39 0.26 -2.74
N ASP A 16 -8.69 0.50 -2.56
CA ASP A 16 -9.65 -0.53 -2.18
C ASP A 16 -9.75 -1.60 -3.27
N THR A 17 -9.81 -1.16 -4.52
CA THR A 17 -9.83 -2.08 -5.67
C THR A 17 -8.54 -2.89 -5.73
N PHE A 18 -7.38 -2.26 -5.53
CA PHE A 18 -6.09 -2.94 -5.52
C PHE A 18 -6.00 -3.94 -4.35
N TYR A 19 -6.33 -3.55 -3.13
CA TYR A 19 -6.24 -4.41 -1.96
C TYR A 19 -7.25 -5.55 -1.96
N SER A 20 -8.43 -5.36 -2.58
CA SER A 20 -9.38 -6.46 -2.80
C SER A 20 -8.82 -7.60 -3.65
N LYS A 21 -7.80 -7.31 -4.48
CA LYS A 21 -7.11 -8.25 -5.36
C LYS A 21 -5.81 -8.75 -4.74
N VAL A 22 -4.94 -7.86 -4.26
CA VAL A 22 -3.60 -8.21 -3.78
C VAL A 22 -3.65 -9.18 -2.59
N LEU A 23 -4.65 -9.04 -1.72
CA LEU A 23 -4.84 -9.91 -0.56
C LEU A 23 -5.23 -11.35 -0.94
N LYS A 24 -5.68 -11.56 -2.17
CA LYS A 24 -6.07 -12.87 -2.73
C LYS A 24 -5.10 -13.35 -3.80
N ASP A 25 -4.05 -12.58 -4.07
CA ASP A 25 -3.09 -12.88 -5.13
C ASP A 25 -2.22 -14.08 -4.73
N GLU A 26 -2.12 -15.08 -5.60
CA GLU A 26 -1.37 -16.32 -5.32
C GLU A 26 0.15 -16.11 -5.30
N THR A 27 0.65 -15.04 -5.92
CA THR A 27 2.08 -14.76 -6.00
C THR A 27 2.55 -13.94 -4.80
N ILE A 28 1.78 -12.92 -4.40
CA ILE A 28 2.23 -11.95 -3.38
C ILE A 28 1.30 -11.82 -2.17
N GLY A 29 0.10 -12.41 -2.20
CA GLY A 29 -0.88 -12.29 -1.11
C GLY A 29 -0.36 -12.80 0.24
N TYR A 30 0.47 -13.85 0.22
CA TYR A 30 1.08 -14.42 1.43
C TYR A 30 1.96 -13.40 2.18
N ILE A 31 2.58 -12.44 1.47
CA ILE A 31 3.40 -11.39 2.08
C ILE A 31 2.53 -10.51 2.98
N PHE A 32 1.33 -10.17 2.53
CA PHE A 32 0.40 -9.32 3.29
C PHE A 32 -0.27 -10.09 4.43
N ASN A 33 -0.73 -11.31 4.16
CA ASN A 33 -1.55 -12.08 5.08
C ASN A 33 -0.74 -12.83 6.14
N GLU A 34 0.39 -13.44 5.75
CA GLU A 34 1.12 -14.39 6.60
C GLU A 34 2.40 -13.79 7.16
N VAL A 35 3.12 -13.01 6.35
CA VAL A 35 4.40 -12.40 6.75
C VAL A 35 4.16 -11.09 7.50
N ALA A 36 3.56 -10.10 6.85
CA ALA A 36 3.27 -8.80 7.44
C ALA A 36 2.06 -8.82 8.37
N LYS A 37 1.15 -9.78 8.19
CA LYS A 37 -0.08 -9.97 8.99
C LYS A 37 -0.84 -8.66 9.19
N ILE A 38 -1.07 -7.93 8.10
CA ILE A 38 -1.64 -6.59 8.21
C ILE A 38 -3.07 -6.64 8.75
N ASN A 39 -3.40 -5.70 9.63
CA ASN A 39 -4.80 -5.41 9.96
C ASN A 39 -5.34 -4.45 8.90
N VAL A 40 -6.20 -4.94 8.01
CA VAL A 40 -6.73 -4.16 6.87
C VAL A 40 -7.41 -2.88 7.33
N THR A 41 -8.24 -2.93 8.38
CA THR A 41 -8.95 -1.76 8.91
C THR A 41 -7.99 -0.67 9.38
N HIS A 42 -6.84 -1.04 9.95
CA HIS A 42 -5.81 -0.09 10.37
C HIS A 42 -4.89 0.35 9.23
N HIS A 43 -4.59 -0.55 8.30
CA HIS A 43 -3.61 -0.35 7.24
C HIS A 43 -4.14 0.57 6.13
N MET A 44 -5.39 0.41 5.72
CA MET A 44 -5.97 1.17 4.60
C MET A 44 -5.94 2.70 4.81
N PRO A 45 -6.30 3.26 5.99
CA PRO A 45 -6.15 4.69 6.24
C PRO A 45 -4.73 5.23 6.05
N ILE A 46 -3.71 4.45 6.39
CA ILE A 46 -2.30 4.83 6.23
C ILE A 46 -1.94 4.95 4.75
N LEU A 47 -2.43 4.02 3.92
CA LEU A 47 -2.19 4.01 2.49
C LEU A 47 -2.89 5.17 1.77
N TYR A 48 -4.13 5.48 2.16
CA TYR A 48 -4.81 6.66 1.61
C TYR A 48 -4.00 7.91 1.91
N SER A 49 -3.56 8.09 3.15
CA SER A 49 -2.75 9.24 3.56
C SER A 49 -1.41 9.32 2.81
N PHE A 50 -0.72 8.20 2.65
CA PHE A 50 0.52 8.14 1.86
C PHE A 50 0.30 8.60 0.42
N TRP A 51 -0.70 8.05 -0.26
CA TRP A 51 -0.96 8.39 -1.66
C TRP A 51 -1.59 9.78 -1.86
N GLU A 52 -2.36 10.29 -0.89
CA GLU A 52 -2.77 11.70 -0.87
C GLU A 52 -1.57 12.63 -0.79
N SER A 53 -0.55 12.27 0.00
CA SER A 53 0.68 13.05 0.10
C SER A 53 1.48 13.02 -1.20
N VAL A 54 1.59 11.86 -1.83
CA VAL A 54 2.39 11.66 -3.06
C VAL A 54 1.71 12.26 -4.30
N LEU A 55 0.40 12.04 -4.47
CA LEU A 55 -0.31 12.39 -5.71
C LEU A 55 -0.96 13.77 -5.64
N LEU A 56 -1.43 14.19 -4.45
CA LEU A 56 -2.20 15.42 -4.28
C LEU A 56 -1.44 16.48 -3.47
N GLY A 57 -0.23 16.18 -2.98
CA GLY A 57 0.58 17.11 -2.19
C GLY A 57 0.00 17.44 -0.80
N VAL A 58 -0.95 16.64 -0.31
CA VAL A 58 -1.55 16.85 1.01
C VAL A 58 -0.60 16.28 2.07
N ALA A 59 -0.02 17.13 2.92
CA ALA A 59 0.93 16.70 3.97
C ALA A 59 0.26 15.91 5.13
N SER A 60 -0.39 14.78 4.84
CA SER A 60 -1.11 13.94 5.80
C SER A 60 -0.28 12.75 6.30
N TYR A 61 0.63 12.22 5.48
CA TYR A 61 1.47 11.08 5.84
C TYR A 61 2.72 11.51 6.60
N LYS A 62 2.99 10.87 7.74
CA LYS A 62 4.15 11.16 8.61
C LYS A 62 5.07 9.97 8.85
N GLY A 63 4.82 8.86 8.16
CA GLY A 63 5.61 7.63 8.34
C GLY A 63 6.86 7.59 7.45
N ASN A 64 7.62 6.50 7.59
CA ASN A 64 8.69 6.14 6.67
C ASN A 64 8.32 4.83 5.96
N ALA A 65 7.77 4.95 4.75
CA ALA A 65 7.30 3.81 3.99
C ALA A 65 8.44 2.84 3.67
N MET A 66 9.60 3.34 3.23
CA MET A 66 10.73 2.50 2.86
C MET A 66 11.30 1.71 4.03
N LEU A 67 11.38 2.31 5.22
CA LEU A 67 11.82 1.60 6.42
C LEU A 67 10.96 0.37 6.70
N LYS A 68 9.63 0.46 6.50
CA LYS A 68 8.73 -0.69 6.69
C LYS A 68 8.99 -1.83 5.70
N HIS A 69 9.32 -1.51 4.45
CA HIS A 69 9.66 -2.54 3.47
C HIS A 69 11.04 -3.16 3.73
N ILE A 70 12.01 -2.37 4.23
CA ILE A 70 13.33 -2.87 4.65
C ILE A 70 13.20 -3.80 5.85
N GLU A 71 12.44 -3.41 6.88
CA GLU A 71 12.15 -4.23 8.05
C GLU A 71 11.49 -5.56 7.64
N LEU A 72 10.52 -5.50 6.72
CA LEU A 72 9.85 -6.68 6.18
C LEU A 72 10.82 -7.58 5.41
N ASN A 73 11.66 -7.01 4.55
CA ASN A 73 12.67 -7.75 3.79
C ASN A 73 13.70 -8.45 4.69
N ASN A 74 14.10 -7.82 5.80
CA ASN A 74 15.01 -8.42 6.77
C ASN A 74 14.37 -9.61 7.51
N ASN A 75 13.04 -9.60 7.71
CA ASN A 75 12.31 -10.71 8.30
C ASN A 75 12.09 -11.84 7.28
N LYS A 76 11.58 -11.49 6.09
CA LYS A 76 11.35 -12.39 4.97
C LYS A 76 11.84 -11.71 3.70
N PRO A 77 12.92 -12.20 3.07
CA PRO A 77 13.46 -11.59 1.87
C PRO A 77 12.40 -11.46 0.78
N LEU A 78 12.21 -10.23 0.32
CA LEU A 78 11.37 -9.89 -0.81
C LEU A 78 12.26 -10.00 -2.07
N SER A 79 12.60 -11.23 -2.45
CA SER A 79 13.43 -11.48 -3.63
C SER A 79 12.71 -11.04 -4.92
N ASN A 80 13.44 -10.34 -5.80
CA ASN A 80 13.01 -9.70 -7.05
C ASN A 80 12.19 -8.39 -6.94
N MET A 81 12.41 -7.56 -5.92
CA MET A 81 12.08 -6.14 -6.06
C MET A 81 13.22 -5.40 -6.78
N ILE A 82 13.18 -5.43 -8.12
CA ILE A 82 13.92 -4.45 -8.92
C ILE A 82 13.30 -3.10 -8.59
N ILE A 83 14.04 -2.28 -7.83
CA ILE A 83 13.82 -0.83 -7.77
C ILE A 83 14.47 -0.22 -9.00
#